data_AF-A9NTY5-F1
#
_entry.id   AF-A9NTY5-F1
#
_cell.length_a   1.000
_cell.length_b   1.000
_cell.length_c   1.000
_cell.angle_alpha   90.00
_cell.angle_beta   90.00
_cell.angle_gamma   90.00
#
_symmetry.space_group_name_H-M   'P 1'
#
loop_
_entity.id
_entity.type
_entity.pdbx_description
1 polymer ?
#
loop_
_entity_poly.entity_id
_entity_poly.type
_entity_poly.pdbx_seq_one_letter_code
_entity_poly.pdbx_strand_id
1 'polypeptide(L)' 'MDSQYIGLLKVAVIRGTNLVATNFMNNSTDPYVVVSLGNQTVKTRTVKRNLNPEWDDELTVGVPSPTAQLKVNW' A
#
# COMPACT_ATOMS: atom_id res chain seq x y z
N MET A 1 -17.93 23.39 -10.18
CA MET A 1 -17.86 21.97 -9.79
C MET A 1 -16.75 21.88 -8.79
N ASP A 2 -17.07 21.75 -7.52
CA ASP A 2 -16.06 21.69 -6.47
C ASP A 2 -15.20 20.45 -6.69
N SER A 3 -13.88 20.62 -6.70
CA SER A 3 -12.95 19.49 -6.78
C SER A 3 -13.22 18.59 -5.57
N GLN A 4 -13.53 17.32 -5.81
CA GLN A 4 -13.77 16.32 -4.77
C GLN A 4 -12.56 16.11 -3.85
N TYR A 5 -11.38 16.61 -4.26
CA TYR A 5 -10.13 16.50 -3.53
C TYR A 5 -9.42 17.86 -3.42
N ILE A 6 -8.77 18.10 -2.29
CA ILE A 6 -7.98 19.31 -2.01
C ILE A 6 -6.52 19.20 -2.46
N GLY A 7 -6.10 18.02 -2.93
CA GLY A 7 -4.75 17.76 -3.40
C GLY A 7 -4.53 16.29 -3.76
N LEU A 8 -3.32 15.94 -4.15
CA LEU A 8 -2.87 14.58 -4.43
C LEU A 8 -1.79 14.18 -3.43
N LEU A 9 -1.88 12.97 -2.91
CA LEU A 9 -0.83 12.34 -2.12
C LEU A 9 -0.22 11.19 -2.90
N LYS A 10 1.10 11.25 -3.07
CA LYS A 10 1.92 10.25 -3.74
C LYS A 10 2.68 9.46 -2.69
N VAL A 11 2.48 8.14 -2.68
CA VAL A 11 3.02 7.22 -1.70
C VAL A 11 3.95 6.25 -2.43
N ALA A 12 5.25 6.39 -2.17
CA ALA A 12 6.26 5.46 -2.66
C ALA A 12 6.40 4.29 -1.68
N VAL A 13 6.06 3.08 -2.13
CA VAL A 13 6.21 1.86 -1.35
C VAL A 13 7.45 1.12 -1.85
N ILE A 14 8.53 1.22 -1.09
CA ILE A 14 9.85 0.73 -1.52
C ILE A 14 9.98 -0.77 -1.26
N ARG A 15 10.03 -1.17 0.01
CA ARG A 15 10.31 -2.56 0.41
C ARG A 15 9.69 -2.95 1.74
N GLY A 16 9.54 -4.25 1.95
CA GLY A 16 9.29 -4.89 3.24
C GLY A 16 10.50 -5.72 3.65
N THR A 17 10.71 -5.91 4.95
CA THR A 17 11.88 -6.63 5.47
C THR A 17 11.43 -7.59 6.56
N ASN A 18 11.92 -8.83 6.51
CA ASN A 18 11.66 -9.88 7.50
C ASN A 18 10.17 -10.11 7.78
N LEU A 19 9.35 -10.18 6.73
CA LEU A 19 7.92 -10.46 6.87
C LEU A 19 7.69 -11.86 7.45
N VAL A 20 6.57 -12.02 8.16
CA VAL A 20 6.16 -13.30 8.71
C VAL A 20 5.64 -14.19 7.58
N ALA A 21 6.14 -15.44 7.53
CA ALA A 21 5.60 -16.45 6.65
C ALA A 21 4.18 -16.85 7.08
N THR A 22 3.21 -16.66 6.20
CA THR A 22 1.81 -17.05 6.43
C THR A 22 1.45 -18.36 5.74
N ASN A 23 2.24 -18.80 4.76
CA ASN A 23 2.08 -20.07 4.08
C ASN A 23 3.08 -21.09 4.63
N PHE A 24 2.58 -22.06 5.40
CA PHE A 24 3.36 -23.12 6.03
C PHE A 24 3.96 -24.12 5.03
N MET A 25 3.36 -24.29 3.84
CA MET A 25 3.86 -25.26 2.85
C MET A 25 5.19 -24.82 2.22
N ASN A 26 5.41 -23.51 2.11
CA ASN A 26 6.60 -22.97 1.47
C ASN A 26 7.41 -22.01 2.35
N ASN A 27 7.03 -21.92 3.64
CA ASN A 27 7.59 -21.01 4.63
C ASN A 27 7.76 -19.57 4.10
N SER A 28 6.73 -19.05 3.42
CA SER A 28 6.76 -17.72 2.81
C SER A 28 5.39 -17.03 2.85
N THR A 29 5.31 -15.79 2.37
CA THR A 29 4.07 -15.08 2.03
C THR A 29 4.18 -14.46 0.64
N ASP A 30 3.05 -14.03 0.08
CA ASP A 30 2.95 -13.28 -1.17
C ASP A 30 2.56 -11.82 -0.84
N PRO A 31 3.50 -10.98 -0.36
CA PRO A 31 3.15 -9.70 0.25
C PRO A 31 2.76 -8.63 -0.77
N TYR A 32 1.89 -7.72 -0.32
CA TYR A 32 1.48 -6.49 -1.00
C TYR A 32 1.10 -5.46 0.07
N VAL A 33 1.16 -4.17 -0.27
CA VAL A 33 0.76 -3.08 0.62
C VAL A 33 -0.50 -2.43 0.09
N VAL A 34 -1.46 -2.20 0.97
CA VAL A 34 -2.71 -1.48 0.71
C VAL A 34 -2.64 -0.11 1.35
N VAL A 35 -2.90 0.92 0.56
CA VAL A 35 -2.99 2.32 1.00
C VAL A 35 -4.43 2.78 0.85
N SER A 36 -5.02 3.26 1.94
CA SER A 36 -6.39 3.78 1.97
C SER A 36 -6.42 5.22 2.50
N LEU A 37 -7.16 6.11 1.82
CA LEU A 37 -7.39 7.49 2.23
C LEU A 37 -8.84 7.89 1.96
N GLY A 38 -9.61 8.06 3.03
CA GLY A 38 -11.07 8.20 2.93
C GLY A 38 -11.69 6.95 2.29
N ASN A 39 -12.42 7.13 1.19
CA ASN A 39 -13.08 6.05 0.45
C ASN A 39 -12.20 5.44 -0.66
N GLN A 40 -10.98 5.95 -0.86
CA GLN A 40 -10.07 5.44 -1.87
C GLN A 40 -9.19 4.36 -1.26
N THR A 41 -9.01 3.27 -1.99
CA THR A 41 -8.07 2.20 -1.64
C THR A 41 -7.30 1.80 -2.89
N VAL A 42 -5.99 1.81 -2.80
CA VAL A 42 -5.05 1.38 -3.85
C VAL A 42 -4.06 0.41 -3.24
N LYS A 43 -3.43 -0.44 -4.06
CA LYS A 43 -2.45 -1.41 -3.58
C LYS A 43 -1.27 -1.54 -4.52
N THR A 44 -0.15 -2.00 -3.99
CA THR A 44 1.00 -2.41 -4.79
C THR A 44 0.72 -3.68 -5.56
N ARG A 45 1.61 -4.02 -6.50
CA ARG A 45 1.74 -5.39 -7.01
C ARG A 45 2.02 -6.36 -5.87
N THR A 46 1.60 -7.61 -6.07
CA THR A 46 1.96 -8.71 -5.17
C THR A 46 3.31 -9.27 -5.58
N VAL A 47 4.26 -9.36 -4.65
CA VAL A 47 5.52 -10.08 -4.86
C VAL A 47 5.33 -11.50 -4.38
N LYS A 48 5.63 -12.50 -5.22
CA LYS A 48 5.41 -13.90 -4.85
C LYS A 48 6.53 -14.44 -3.98
N ARG A 49 6.16 -15.18 -2.94
CA ARG A 49 7.02 -16.01 -2.10
C ARG A 49 8.28 -15.29 -1.65
N ASN A 50 8.12 -14.10 -1.09
CA ASN A 50 9.25 -13.29 -0.66
C ASN A 50 8.97 -12.62 0.69
N LEU A 51 9.83 -12.87 1.68
CA LEU A 51 9.75 -12.23 3.00
C LEU A 51 10.49 -10.89 3.07
N ASN A 52 11.20 -10.53 2.00
CA ASN A 52 11.89 -9.25 1.82
C ASN A 52 11.53 -8.67 0.45
N PRO A 53 10.23 -8.36 0.20
CA PRO A 53 9.79 -7.86 -1.10
C PRO A 53 10.33 -6.46 -1.38
N GLU A 54 10.70 -6.22 -2.63
CA GLU A 54 10.90 -4.88 -3.19
C GLU A 54 9.76 -4.63 -4.18
N TRP A 55 8.94 -3.63 -3.89
CA TRP A 55 7.83 -3.24 -4.75
C TRP A 55 8.27 -2.15 -5.71
N ASP A 56 8.88 -1.08 -5.18
CA ASP A 56 9.22 0.15 -5.89
C ASP A 56 8.02 0.75 -6.63
N ASP A 57 6.85 0.62 -6.02
CA ASP A 57 5.58 1.09 -6.58
C ASP A 57 5.29 2.52 -6.10
N GLU A 58 4.79 3.37 -7.01
CA GLU A 58 4.24 4.68 -6.68
C GLU A 58 2.71 4.66 -6.76
N LEU A 59 2.05 4.83 -5.62
CA LEU A 59 0.60 4.89 -5.51
C LEU A 59 0.15 6.34 -5.35
N THR A 60 -0.94 6.73 -6.01
CA THR A 60 -1.50 8.08 -5.89
C THR A 60 -2.94 8.01 -5.41
N VAL A 61 -3.29 8.82 -4.41
CA VAL A 61 -4.65 8.98 -3.90
C VAL A 61 -5.01 10.47 -3.78
N GLY A 62 -6.26 10.83 -4.04
CA GLY A 62 -6.75 12.19 -3.82
C GLY A 62 -6.95 12.46 -2.33
N VAL A 63 -6.57 13.64 -1.84
CA VAL A 63 -6.76 14.05 -0.45
C VAL A 63 -8.16 14.64 -0.30
N PRO A 64 -9.10 14.03 0.43
CA PRO A 64 -10.49 14.52 0.50
C PRO A 64 -10.67 15.65 1.53
N SER A 65 -9.83 15.70 2.57
CA SER A 65 -9.84 16.76 3.58
C SER A 65 -8.48 16.86 4.28
N PRO A 66 -8.16 17.97 4.97
CA PRO A 66 -6.90 18.14 5.69
C PRO A 66 -6.72 17.17 6.87
N THR A 67 -7.83 16.59 7.36
CA THR A 67 -7.86 15.68 8.51
C THR A 67 -7.97 14.21 8.10
N ALA A 68 -7.99 13.92 6.79
CA ALA A 68 -8.08 12.57 6.29
C ALA A 68 -6.87 11.74 6.74
N GLN A 69 -7.14 10.59 7.36
CA GLN A 69 -6.10 9.70 7.85
C GLN A 69 -5.70 8.69 6.78
N LEU A 70 -4.42 8.63 6.47
CA LEU A 70 -3.83 7.59 5.64
C LEU A 70 -3.74 6.30 6.46
N LYS A 71 -4.31 5.21 5.94
CA LYS A 71 -4.16 3.86 6.51
C LYS A 71 -3.31 3.02 5.58
N VAL A 72 -2.37 2.28 6.17
CA VAL A 72 -1.47 1.37 5.45
C VAL A 72 -1.61 -0.02 6.06
N ASN A 73 -1.93 -1.02 5.24
CA ASN A 73 -2.01 -2.43 5.65
C ASN A 73 -1.03 -3.25 4.79
N TRP A 74 -0.39 -4.25 5.37
CA TRP A 74 0.63 -5.08 4.72
C TRP A 74 0.55 -6.54 5.18
#